data_AF-A0A158DVJ6-F1
#
_entry.id   AF-A0A158DVJ6-F1
#
_cell.length_a   1.000
_cell.length_b   1.000
_cell.length_c   1.000
_cell.angle_alpha   90.00
_cell.angle_beta   90.00
_cell.angle_gamma   90.00
#
_symmetry.space_group_name_H-M   'P 1'
#
loop_
_entity.id
_entity.type
_entity.pdbx_description
1 polymer ?
#
loop_
_entity_poly.entity_id
_entity_poly.type
_entity_poly.pdbx_seq_one_letter_code
_entity_poly.pdbx_strand_id
1 'polypeptide(L)'
;MTALAGTPISRDPLALAELYHSGLGTSWKTQRGAVAAFARFTPKVTDRALSRAITVSKLPPPVLALFETAGIWHETARHLARLVWNHGPDVLRQRATGIDPLGLHWSEIVALLDGKDARPPRRIVRAIAPLTLAAEYKRGIEEGRWTSMVTAAAASPAWDRTALAKAIAISELPTEVLQLFELKRLTYDLGSILVKMRNAIGESELTARAKKILGAPRRRTTDQILAELLLVRPEQGVELAVRRGKTAMVFEFKVPLDETEELLTGTNEIAALVQVAMMNVRFKRNADSDPRRVKARWGDSADKRAIARRMTAAGRSLREIAADLAVSKTTVARWTAGQKQ
;
A
#
# COMPACT_ATOMS: atom_id res chain seq x y z
N MET A 1 -11.82 -31.13 -21.37
CA MET A 1 -11.57 -30.04 -20.42
C MET A 1 -10.49 -30.50 -19.47
N THR A 2 -9.28 -30.00 -19.65
CA THR A 2 -8.06 -30.49 -19.01
C THR A 2 -7.91 -29.88 -17.62
N ALA A 3 -8.19 -30.67 -16.58
CA ALA A 3 -7.63 -30.41 -15.26
C ALA A 3 -6.12 -30.26 -15.42
N LEU A 4 -5.55 -29.15 -14.95
CA LEU A 4 -4.09 -28.97 -14.91
C LEU A 4 -3.51 -30.02 -13.97
N ALA A 5 -3.01 -31.11 -14.56
CA ALA A 5 -2.48 -32.27 -13.86
C ALA A 5 -1.53 -31.84 -12.74
N GLY A 6 -1.86 -32.19 -11.49
CA GLY A 6 -1.06 -31.87 -10.30
C GLY A 6 -1.53 -30.69 -9.45
N THR A 7 -2.57 -29.95 -9.85
CA THR A 7 -3.14 -28.88 -9.01
C THR A 7 -4.11 -29.48 -7.97
N PRO A 8 -3.97 -29.19 -6.66
CA PRO A 8 -4.92 -29.69 -5.68
C PRO A 8 -6.33 -29.17 -5.99
N ILE A 9 -7.34 -30.03 -5.88
CA ILE A 9 -8.75 -29.74 -6.22
C ILE A 9 -9.26 -28.44 -5.56
N SER A 10 -8.76 -28.09 -4.37
CA SER A 10 -9.12 -26.85 -3.68
C SER A 10 -8.60 -25.56 -4.32
N ARG A 11 -7.64 -25.65 -5.25
CA ARG A 11 -7.09 -24.53 -6.01
C ARG A 11 -7.64 -24.43 -7.43
N ASP A 12 -8.34 -25.45 -7.90
CA ASP A 12 -9.07 -25.46 -9.17
C ASP A 12 -10.56 -25.16 -8.92
N PRO A 13 -11.05 -23.95 -9.23
CA PRO A 13 -12.43 -23.56 -8.98
C PRO A 13 -13.44 -24.35 -9.80
N LEU A 14 -13.09 -24.83 -11.00
CA LEU A 14 -14.03 -25.61 -11.84
C LEU A 14 -14.14 -27.03 -11.31
N ALA A 15 -13.00 -27.69 -11.04
CA ALA A 15 -13.00 -29.03 -10.43
C ALA A 15 -13.69 -29.04 -9.05
N LEU A 16 -13.50 -27.98 -8.25
CA LEU A 16 -14.18 -27.83 -6.96
C LEU A 16 -15.70 -27.70 -7.11
N ALA A 17 -16.17 -26.99 -8.13
CA ALA A 17 -17.60 -26.84 -8.42
C ALA A 17 -18.22 -28.15 -8.92
N GLU A 18 -17.52 -28.86 -9.81
CA GLU A 18 -17.94 -30.19 -10.30
C GLU A 18 -18.06 -31.19 -9.15
N LEU A 19 -17.07 -31.23 -8.26
CA LEU A 19 -17.11 -32.06 -7.06
C LEU A 19 -18.31 -31.72 -6.18
N TYR A 20 -18.60 -30.43 -5.99
CA TYR A 20 -19.78 -30.00 -5.24
C TYR A 20 -21.10 -30.46 -5.87
N HIS A 21 -21.23 -30.33 -7.19
CA HIS A 21 -22.44 -30.71 -7.92
C HIS A 21 -22.65 -32.22 -7.94
N SER A 22 -21.60 -33.03 -8.03
CA SER A 22 -21.70 -34.49 -8.04
C SER A 22 -22.11 -35.08 -6.68
N GLY A 23 -21.74 -34.45 -5.57
CA GLY A 23 -22.14 -34.88 -4.23
C GLY A 23 -23.43 -34.25 -3.70
N LEU A 24 -24.04 -33.32 -4.45
CA LEU A 24 -25.26 -32.63 -4.04
C LEU A 24 -26.46 -33.60 -4.12
N GLY A 25 -27.14 -33.81 -2.99
CA GLY A 25 -28.27 -34.74 -2.88
C GLY A 25 -27.89 -36.14 -2.38
N THR A 26 -26.61 -36.52 -2.44
CA THR A 26 -26.09 -37.81 -1.98
C THR A 26 -25.24 -37.65 -0.72
N SER A 27 -24.09 -36.99 -0.86
CA SER A 27 -23.08 -36.80 0.19
C SER A 27 -23.35 -35.55 1.04
N TRP A 28 -24.04 -34.55 0.49
CA TRP A 28 -24.48 -33.36 1.21
C TRP A 28 -25.78 -32.79 0.62
N LYS A 29 -26.61 -32.20 1.47
CA LYS A 29 -27.85 -31.50 1.06
C LYS A 29 -27.70 -29.98 0.97
N THR A 30 -26.66 -29.44 1.61
CA THR A 30 -26.44 -27.99 1.70
C THR A 30 -24.98 -27.65 1.40
N GLN A 31 -24.73 -26.41 0.98
CA GLN A 31 -23.37 -25.91 0.77
C GLN A 31 -22.52 -25.98 2.05
N ARG A 32 -23.09 -25.67 3.22
CA ARG A 32 -22.38 -25.81 4.50
C ARG A 32 -21.97 -27.26 4.77
N GLY A 33 -22.84 -28.22 4.44
CA GLY A 33 -22.52 -29.65 4.54
C GLY A 33 -21.36 -30.04 3.63
N ALA A 34 -21.32 -29.51 2.40
CA ALA A 34 -20.21 -29.73 1.49
C ALA A 34 -18.89 -29.15 2.01
N VAL A 35 -18.89 -27.91 2.52
CA VAL A 35 -17.70 -27.28 3.11
C VAL A 35 -17.16 -28.09 4.29
N ALA A 36 -18.04 -28.62 5.15
CA ALA A 36 -17.65 -29.50 6.24
C ALA A 36 -17.00 -30.80 5.72
N ALA A 37 -17.56 -31.41 4.67
CA ALA A 37 -16.99 -32.60 4.04
C ALA A 37 -15.64 -32.33 3.34
N PHE A 38 -15.41 -31.10 2.87
CA PHE A 38 -14.18 -30.62 2.23
C PHE A 38 -13.12 -30.15 3.23
N ALA A 39 -13.36 -30.23 4.54
CA ALA A 39 -12.40 -29.85 5.57
C ALA A 39 -11.06 -30.62 5.49
N ARG A 40 -11.08 -31.80 4.87
CA ARG A 40 -9.91 -32.67 4.66
C ARG A 40 -8.94 -32.20 3.56
N PHE A 41 -9.34 -31.24 2.72
CA PHE A 41 -8.49 -30.76 1.64
C PHE A 41 -7.44 -29.76 2.14
N THR A 42 -6.26 -29.80 1.51
CA THR A 42 -5.16 -28.86 1.77
C THR A 42 -4.82 -28.11 0.48
N PRO A 43 -5.02 -26.79 0.41
CA PRO A 43 -5.57 -25.89 1.43
C PRO A 43 -7.07 -26.12 1.73
N LYS A 44 -7.47 -25.74 2.96
CA LYS A 44 -8.86 -25.86 3.44
C LYS A 44 -9.82 -25.06 2.57
N VAL A 45 -10.86 -25.72 2.07
CA VAL A 45 -11.91 -25.06 1.30
C VAL A 45 -12.78 -24.23 2.25
N THR A 46 -12.90 -22.94 1.96
CA THR A 46 -13.80 -22.03 2.69
C THR A 46 -15.13 -21.92 1.98
N ASP A 47 -16.19 -21.58 2.70
CA ASP A 47 -17.52 -21.33 2.12
C ASP A 47 -17.48 -20.28 1.00
N ARG A 48 -16.67 -19.22 1.18
CA ARG A 48 -16.47 -18.19 0.15
C ARG A 48 -15.75 -18.73 -1.09
N ALA A 49 -14.81 -19.66 -0.94
CA ALA A 49 -14.12 -20.28 -2.08
C ALA A 49 -15.11 -21.15 -2.86
N LEU A 50 -15.92 -21.95 -2.16
CA LEU A 50 -16.93 -22.81 -2.76
C LEU A 50 -18.03 -21.99 -3.48
N SER A 51 -18.58 -20.95 -2.85
CA SER A 51 -19.55 -20.06 -3.53
C SER A 51 -18.98 -19.45 -4.81
N ARG A 52 -17.70 -19.05 -4.82
CA ARG A 52 -17.06 -18.50 -6.03
C ARG A 52 -16.91 -19.57 -7.11
N ALA A 53 -16.47 -20.76 -6.74
CA ALA A 53 -16.38 -21.91 -7.64
C ALA A 53 -17.73 -22.19 -8.33
N ILE A 54 -18.82 -22.29 -7.55
CA ILE A 54 -20.19 -22.50 -8.06
C ILE A 54 -20.66 -21.32 -8.94
N THR A 55 -20.26 -20.09 -8.62
CA THR A 55 -20.62 -18.92 -9.44
C THR A 55 -19.90 -18.95 -10.78
N VAL A 56 -18.63 -19.35 -10.78
CA VAL A 56 -17.79 -19.42 -11.99
C VAL A 56 -18.19 -20.59 -12.88
N SER A 57 -18.60 -21.74 -12.32
CA SER A 57 -19.09 -22.88 -13.12
C SER A 57 -20.37 -22.57 -13.89
N LYS A 58 -21.14 -21.57 -13.45
CA LYS A 58 -22.37 -21.11 -14.12
C LYS A 58 -22.12 -20.03 -15.18
N LEU A 59 -20.87 -19.66 -15.44
CA LEU A 59 -20.56 -18.67 -16.47
C LEU A 59 -20.93 -19.19 -17.86
N PRO A 60 -21.32 -18.28 -18.79
CA PRO A 60 -21.53 -18.64 -20.18
C PRO A 60 -20.27 -19.29 -20.78
N PRO A 61 -20.41 -20.36 -21.58
CA PRO A 61 -19.27 -21.03 -22.21
C PRO A 61 -18.30 -20.10 -22.96
N PRO A 62 -18.76 -19.06 -23.68
CA PRO A 62 -17.85 -18.10 -24.32
C PRO A 62 -16.92 -17.38 -23.34
N VAL A 63 -17.36 -17.15 -22.10
CA VAL A 63 -16.54 -16.50 -21.05
C VAL A 63 -15.50 -17.48 -20.51
N LEU A 64 -15.87 -18.75 -20.33
CA LEU A 64 -14.95 -19.78 -19.85
C LEU A 64 -13.86 -20.10 -20.89
N ALA A 65 -14.22 -20.11 -22.17
CA ALA A 65 -13.31 -20.36 -23.29
C ALA A 65 -12.13 -19.38 -23.33
N LEU A 66 -12.34 -18.11 -22.94
CA LEU A 66 -11.27 -17.11 -22.89
C LEU A 66 -10.12 -17.48 -21.95
N PHE A 67 -10.39 -18.31 -20.93
CA PHE A 67 -9.40 -18.70 -19.93
C PHE A 67 -8.83 -20.11 -20.16
N GLU A 68 -9.09 -20.74 -21.31
CA GLU A 68 -8.50 -22.06 -21.62
C GLU A 68 -6.97 -22.02 -21.61
N THR A 69 -6.37 -20.95 -22.13
CA THR A 69 -4.91 -20.77 -22.13
C THR A 69 -4.40 -20.12 -20.85
N ALA A 70 -5.10 -19.11 -20.31
CA ALA A 70 -4.64 -18.34 -19.15
C ALA A 70 -4.92 -19.03 -17.79
N GLY A 71 -5.83 -19.99 -17.76
CA GLY A 71 -6.25 -20.72 -16.57
C GLY A 71 -7.20 -19.93 -15.65
N ILE A 72 -8.11 -20.65 -14.99
CA ILE A 72 -9.00 -20.09 -13.97
C ILE A 72 -8.47 -20.47 -12.59
N TRP A 73 -7.74 -19.55 -11.97
CA TRP A 73 -7.21 -19.70 -10.61
C TRP A 73 -8.16 -19.11 -9.57
N HIS A 74 -7.87 -19.32 -8.28
CA HIS A 74 -8.69 -18.77 -7.20
C HIS A 74 -8.75 -17.22 -7.23
N GLU A 75 -7.66 -16.55 -7.62
CA GLU A 75 -7.65 -15.10 -7.89
C GLU A 75 -8.61 -14.76 -9.03
N THR A 76 -8.49 -15.43 -10.18
CA THR A 76 -9.34 -15.23 -11.37
C THR A 76 -10.81 -15.44 -11.02
N ALA A 77 -11.15 -16.53 -10.31
CA ALA A 77 -12.51 -16.83 -9.89
C ALA A 77 -13.11 -15.75 -8.98
N ARG A 78 -12.31 -15.13 -8.11
CA ARG A 78 -12.75 -13.98 -7.30
C ARG A 78 -13.07 -12.76 -8.16
N HIS A 79 -12.35 -12.56 -9.25
CA HIS A 79 -12.61 -11.46 -10.19
C HIS A 79 -13.84 -11.76 -11.06
N LEU A 80 -13.95 -12.96 -11.61
CA LEU A 80 -15.09 -13.40 -12.40
C LEU A 80 -16.40 -13.37 -11.61
N ALA A 81 -16.42 -13.88 -10.37
CA ALA A 81 -17.61 -13.80 -9.53
C ALA A 81 -18.05 -12.35 -9.24
N ARG A 82 -17.09 -11.41 -9.14
CA ARG A 82 -17.40 -9.97 -9.02
C ARG A 82 -17.96 -9.40 -10.32
N LEU A 83 -17.45 -9.81 -11.48
CA LEU A 83 -17.96 -9.39 -12.78
C LEU A 83 -19.40 -9.86 -13.00
N VAL A 84 -19.70 -11.11 -12.64
CA VAL A 84 -21.08 -11.64 -12.71
C VAL A 84 -22.02 -10.82 -11.85
N TRP A 85 -21.60 -10.46 -10.64
CA TRP A 85 -22.41 -9.63 -9.75
C TRP A 85 -22.60 -8.19 -10.27
N ASN A 86 -21.59 -7.61 -10.92
CA ASN A 86 -21.64 -6.24 -11.43
C ASN A 86 -22.42 -6.08 -12.74
N HIS A 87 -22.22 -7.00 -13.69
CA HIS A 87 -22.70 -6.84 -15.08
C HIS A 87 -23.75 -7.88 -15.47
N GLY A 88 -23.88 -8.98 -14.73
CA GLY A 88 -24.71 -10.13 -15.10
C GLY A 88 -24.07 -11.03 -16.16
N PRO A 89 -24.54 -12.29 -16.29
CA PRO A 89 -23.93 -13.27 -17.18
C PRO A 89 -24.11 -12.93 -18.68
N ASP A 90 -25.24 -12.35 -19.08
CA ASP A 90 -25.54 -12.07 -20.49
C ASP A 90 -24.64 -10.98 -21.09
N VAL A 91 -24.38 -9.92 -20.31
CA VAL A 91 -23.45 -8.85 -20.71
C VAL A 91 -22.03 -9.40 -20.86
N LEU A 92 -21.60 -10.29 -19.96
CA LEU A 92 -20.29 -10.94 -20.06
C LEU A 92 -20.21 -11.85 -21.29
N ARG A 93 -21.28 -12.59 -21.62
CA ARG A 93 -21.36 -13.38 -22.85
C ARG A 93 -21.16 -12.52 -24.08
N GLN A 94 -21.87 -11.39 -24.16
CA GLN A 94 -21.77 -10.47 -25.29
C GLN A 94 -20.34 -9.93 -25.44
N ARG A 95 -19.74 -9.46 -24.34
CA ARG A 95 -18.35 -8.95 -24.35
C ARG A 95 -17.33 -10.02 -24.72
N ALA A 96 -17.53 -11.25 -24.26
CA ALA A 96 -16.62 -12.36 -24.56
C ALA A 96 -16.51 -12.67 -26.06
N THR A 97 -17.57 -12.46 -26.85
CA THR A 97 -17.55 -12.72 -28.29
C THR A 97 -16.58 -11.83 -29.08
N GLY A 98 -16.20 -10.67 -28.53
CA GLY A 98 -15.27 -9.72 -29.17
C GLY A 98 -13.84 -9.76 -28.64
N ILE A 99 -13.50 -10.72 -27.76
CA ILE A 99 -12.17 -10.81 -27.14
C ILE A 99 -11.41 -11.96 -27.79
N ASP A 100 -10.25 -11.67 -28.38
CA ASP A 100 -9.25 -12.68 -28.72
C ASP A 100 -8.37 -12.96 -27.49
N PRO A 101 -8.40 -14.17 -26.91
CA PRO A 101 -7.62 -14.50 -25.73
C PRO A 101 -6.12 -14.74 -26.01
N LEU A 102 -5.71 -14.86 -27.28
CA LEU A 102 -4.32 -15.20 -27.62
C LEU A 102 -3.33 -14.12 -27.17
N GLY A 103 -2.36 -14.54 -26.36
CA GLY A 103 -1.31 -13.65 -25.83
C GLY A 103 -1.75 -12.74 -24.68
N LEU A 104 -3.02 -12.80 -24.25
CA LEU A 104 -3.51 -12.04 -23.11
C LEU A 104 -3.33 -12.77 -21.79
N HIS A 105 -2.91 -12.04 -20.77
CA HIS A 105 -2.88 -12.54 -19.41
C HIS A 105 -4.29 -12.50 -18.78
N TRP A 106 -4.58 -13.39 -17.80
CA TRP A 106 -5.91 -13.49 -17.18
C TRP A 106 -6.45 -12.15 -16.66
N SER A 107 -5.57 -11.27 -16.18
CA SER A 107 -5.94 -9.95 -15.66
C SER A 107 -6.40 -8.99 -16.76
N GLU A 108 -5.88 -9.14 -17.96
CA GLU A 108 -6.23 -8.34 -19.14
C GLU A 108 -7.58 -8.80 -19.70
N ILE A 109 -7.79 -10.11 -19.79
CA ILE A 109 -9.09 -10.72 -20.15
C ILE A 109 -10.19 -10.25 -19.18
N VAL A 110 -9.92 -10.28 -17.86
CA VAL A 110 -10.84 -9.75 -16.84
C VAL A 110 -11.11 -8.25 -17.04
N ALA A 111 -10.11 -7.45 -17.42
CA ALA A 111 -10.30 -6.02 -17.65
C ALA A 111 -11.20 -5.74 -18.86
N LEU A 112 -10.99 -6.47 -19.97
CA LEU A 112 -11.81 -6.39 -21.17
C LEU A 112 -13.27 -6.81 -20.88
N LEU A 113 -13.46 -7.89 -20.11
CA LEU A 113 -14.80 -8.31 -19.66
C LEU A 113 -15.48 -7.27 -18.74
N ASP A 114 -14.70 -6.51 -17.96
CA ASP A 114 -15.19 -5.40 -17.13
C ASP A 114 -15.55 -4.15 -17.97
N GLY A 115 -15.33 -4.17 -19.29
CA GLY A 115 -15.54 -3.03 -20.18
C GLY A 115 -14.46 -1.95 -20.03
N LYS A 116 -13.28 -2.31 -19.51
CA LYS A 116 -12.12 -1.42 -19.44
C LYS A 116 -11.19 -1.76 -20.59
N ASP A 117 -10.61 -0.76 -21.21
CA ASP A 117 -9.51 -0.96 -22.16
C ASP A 117 -8.43 -1.81 -21.50
N ALA A 118 -7.87 -2.77 -22.25
CA ALA A 118 -6.74 -3.57 -21.80
C ALA A 118 -5.62 -2.61 -21.40
N ARG A 119 -5.49 -2.35 -20.10
CA ARG A 119 -4.45 -1.46 -19.60
C ARG A 119 -3.14 -2.08 -20.02
N PRO A 120 -2.27 -1.36 -20.74
CA PRO A 120 -0.97 -1.89 -21.09
C PRO A 120 -0.31 -2.38 -19.80
N PRO A 121 0.36 -3.55 -19.83
CA PRO A 121 0.97 -4.10 -18.64
C PRO A 121 1.84 -3.02 -18.02
N ARG A 122 1.52 -2.64 -16.77
CA ARG A 122 2.39 -1.76 -15.99
C ARG A 122 3.68 -2.54 -15.81
N ARG A 123 4.67 -2.30 -16.70
CA ARG A 123 6.04 -2.71 -16.46
C ARG A 123 6.37 -2.20 -15.07
N ILE A 124 6.59 -3.12 -14.14
CA ILE A 124 7.15 -2.79 -12.83
C ILE A 124 8.57 -2.34 -13.16
N VAL A 125 8.74 -1.06 -13.47
CA VAL A 125 10.06 -0.44 -13.56
C VAL A 125 10.63 -0.60 -12.17
N ARG A 126 11.60 -1.52 -12.02
CA ARG A 126 12.28 -1.72 -10.74
C ARG A 126 12.86 -0.37 -10.36
N ALA A 127 12.38 0.19 -9.25
CA ALA A 127 12.85 1.49 -8.77
C ALA A 127 14.37 1.41 -8.58
N ILE A 128 15.10 2.26 -9.30
CA ILE A 128 16.55 2.37 -9.22
C ILE A 128 16.90 2.76 -7.77
N ALA A 129 17.86 2.06 -7.17
CA ALA A 129 18.30 2.36 -5.80
C ALA A 129 18.81 3.82 -5.71
N PRO A 130 18.52 4.54 -4.62
CA PRO A 130 18.78 5.98 -4.54
C PRO A 130 20.28 6.30 -4.70
N LEU A 131 21.18 5.52 -4.08
CA LEU A 131 22.62 5.76 -4.19
C LEU A 131 23.15 5.50 -5.61
N THR A 132 22.63 4.48 -6.29
CA THR A 132 22.97 4.19 -7.69
C THR A 132 22.52 5.32 -8.61
N LEU A 133 21.29 5.81 -8.44
CA LEU A 133 20.76 6.92 -9.22
C LEU A 133 21.58 8.21 -9.03
N ALA A 134 21.96 8.51 -7.78
CA ALA A 134 22.78 9.66 -7.47
C ALA A 134 24.21 9.55 -8.03
N ALA A 135 24.82 8.36 -7.97
CA ALA A 135 26.14 8.11 -8.53
C ALA A 135 26.15 8.23 -10.06
N GLU A 136 25.11 7.70 -10.74
CA GLU A 136 24.95 7.86 -12.18
C GLU A 136 24.81 9.33 -12.57
N TYR A 137 24.03 10.10 -11.80
CA TYR A 137 23.90 11.54 -11.99
C TYR A 137 25.24 12.27 -11.83
N LYS A 138 25.98 12.03 -10.73
CA LYS A 138 27.30 12.65 -10.50
C LYS A 138 28.28 12.35 -11.62
N ARG A 139 28.38 11.08 -12.03
CA ARG A 139 29.22 10.66 -13.17
C ARG A 139 28.81 11.36 -14.47
N GLY A 140 27.52 11.52 -14.73
CA GLY A 140 27.05 12.21 -15.94
C GLY A 140 27.31 13.73 -15.92
N ILE A 141 27.40 14.36 -14.74
CA ILE A 141 27.89 15.74 -14.61
C ILE A 141 29.40 15.80 -14.89
N GLU A 142 30.18 14.90 -14.29
CA GLU A 142 31.65 14.83 -14.47
C GLU A 142 32.06 14.58 -15.92
N GLU A 143 31.34 13.72 -16.63
CA GLU A 143 31.56 13.43 -18.05
C GLU A 143 30.96 14.50 -18.98
N GLY A 144 30.35 15.57 -18.45
CA GLY A 144 29.73 16.64 -19.23
C GLY A 144 28.47 16.24 -20.00
N ARG A 145 27.91 15.05 -19.75
CA ARG A 145 26.66 14.59 -20.37
C ARG A 145 25.46 15.42 -19.95
N TRP A 146 25.48 15.93 -18.72
CA TRP A 146 24.44 16.79 -18.17
C TRP A 146 25.03 18.02 -17.49
N THR A 147 24.29 19.13 -17.54
CA THR A 147 24.68 20.38 -16.86
C THR A 147 23.81 20.65 -15.64
N SER A 148 22.61 20.05 -15.58
CA SER A 148 21.67 20.21 -14.48
C SER A 148 20.80 18.96 -14.28
N MET A 149 20.14 18.91 -13.14
CA MET A 149 19.12 17.90 -12.84
C MET A 149 17.99 17.88 -13.88
N VAL A 150 17.64 19.05 -14.43
CA VAL A 150 16.58 19.18 -15.44
C VAL A 150 17.00 18.50 -16.74
N THR A 151 18.23 18.74 -17.19
CA THR A 151 18.76 18.11 -18.40
C THR A 151 18.91 16.60 -18.23
N ALA A 152 19.31 16.14 -17.03
CA ALA A 152 19.45 14.72 -16.74
C ALA A 152 18.11 13.97 -16.72
N ALA A 153 17.09 14.55 -16.07
CA ALA A 153 15.75 13.98 -16.03
C ALA A 153 15.04 14.03 -17.40
N ALA A 154 15.31 15.05 -18.21
CA ALA A 154 14.78 15.13 -19.57
C ALA A 154 15.42 14.11 -20.53
N ALA A 155 16.72 13.84 -20.36
CA ALA A 155 17.44 12.87 -21.18
C ALA A 155 17.10 11.41 -20.86
N SER A 156 16.61 11.14 -19.63
CA SER A 156 16.35 9.78 -19.15
C SER A 156 14.86 9.60 -18.79
N PRO A 157 14.04 8.93 -19.61
CA PRO A 157 12.61 8.75 -19.35
C PRO A 157 12.29 7.91 -18.10
N ALA A 158 13.28 7.20 -17.55
CA ALA A 158 13.16 6.47 -16.30
C ALA A 158 13.40 7.34 -15.05
N TRP A 159 13.91 8.56 -15.20
CA TRP A 159 14.34 9.40 -14.09
C TRP A 159 13.28 10.45 -13.78
N ASP A 160 12.56 10.23 -12.68
CA ASP A 160 11.70 11.26 -12.13
C ASP A 160 12.54 12.34 -11.42
N ARG A 161 12.26 13.62 -11.69
CA ARG A 161 12.99 14.75 -11.11
C ARG A 161 12.91 14.77 -9.58
N THR A 162 11.75 14.42 -9.01
CA THR A 162 11.59 14.41 -7.55
C THR A 162 12.34 13.24 -6.91
N ALA A 163 12.35 12.07 -7.56
CA ALA A 163 13.14 10.93 -7.16
C ALA A 163 14.64 11.23 -7.24
N LEU A 164 15.11 11.87 -8.31
CA LEU A 164 16.50 12.28 -8.47
C LEU A 164 16.94 13.28 -7.39
N ALA A 165 16.12 14.30 -7.09
CA ALA A 165 16.41 15.23 -6.00
C ALA A 165 16.54 14.52 -4.64
N LYS A 166 15.65 13.56 -4.36
CA LYS A 166 15.76 12.74 -3.14
C LYS A 166 17.02 11.88 -3.14
N ALA A 167 17.34 11.23 -4.25
CA ALA A 167 18.53 10.40 -4.39
C ALA A 167 19.81 11.20 -4.11
N ILE A 168 19.92 12.41 -4.66
CA ILE A 168 21.06 13.31 -4.40
C ILE A 168 21.13 13.66 -2.91
N ALA A 169 20.03 14.10 -2.30
CA ALA A 169 20.01 14.45 -0.88
C ALA A 169 20.39 13.26 0.03
N ILE A 170 20.01 12.04 -0.34
CA ILE A 170 20.41 10.81 0.36
C ILE A 170 21.90 10.55 0.18
N SER A 171 22.47 10.80 -1.01
CA SER A 171 23.91 10.62 -1.28
C SER A 171 24.81 11.63 -0.56
N GLU A 172 24.24 12.73 -0.07
CA GLU A 172 24.92 13.77 0.72
C GLU A 172 24.85 13.50 2.22
N LEU A 173 24.25 12.39 2.66
CA LEU A 173 24.34 11.99 4.06
C LEU A 173 25.80 11.68 4.42
N PRO A 174 26.19 11.91 5.69
CA PRO A 174 27.54 11.57 6.15
C PRO A 174 27.89 10.13 5.83
N THR A 175 29.13 9.89 5.38
CA THR A 175 29.60 8.57 4.97
C THR A 175 29.41 7.55 6.08
N GLU A 176 29.64 7.92 7.33
CA GLU A 176 29.45 7.08 8.51
C GLU A 176 27.99 6.63 8.68
N VAL A 177 27.03 7.50 8.32
CA VAL A 177 25.60 7.15 8.35
C VAL A 177 25.27 6.17 7.22
N LEU A 178 25.84 6.37 6.02
CA LEU A 178 25.64 5.47 4.89
C LEU A 178 26.26 4.08 5.15
N GLN A 179 27.43 4.03 5.79
CA GLN A 179 28.13 2.80 6.19
C GLN A 179 27.28 1.90 7.08
N LEU A 180 26.47 2.47 7.99
CA LEU A 180 25.55 1.70 8.84
C LEU A 180 24.53 0.85 8.03
N PHE A 181 24.32 1.19 6.76
CA PHE A 181 23.38 0.51 5.87
C PHE A 181 24.05 -0.14 4.65
N GLU A 182 25.38 -0.26 4.56
CA GLU A 182 26.05 -0.89 3.41
C GLU A 182 25.57 -2.33 3.14
N LEU A 183 25.37 -3.10 4.21
CA LEU A 183 24.86 -4.48 4.13
C LEU A 183 23.32 -4.55 4.07
N LYS A 184 22.64 -3.41 3.98
CA LYS A 184 21.18 -3.29 3.99
C LYS A 184 20.70 -2.55 2.76
N ARG A 185 19.47 -2.83 2.33
CA ARG A 185 18.89 -2.13 1.19
C ARG A 185 18.42 -0.73 1.61
N LEU A 186 19.19 0.31 1.27
CA LEU A 186 18.78 1.70 1.45
C LEU A 186 17.66 2.07 0.48
N THR A 187 16.44 2.25 0.99
CA THR A 187 15.27 2.67 0.21
C THR A 187 15.08 4.18 0.24
N TYR A 188 14.24 4.73 -0.65
CA TYR A 188 13.90 6.16 -0.64
C TYR A 188 13.24 6.61 0.66
N ASP A 189 12.38 5.77 1.26
CA ASP A 189 11.70 6.09 2.51
C ASP A 189 12.69 6.17 3.67
N LEU A 190 13.57 5.17 3.78
CA LEU A 190 14.63 5.14 4.79
C LEU A 190 15.61 6.32 4.61
N GLY A 191 16.06 6.58 3.39
CA GLY A 191 16.92 7.71 3.10
C GLY A 191 16.26 9.06 3.42
N SER A 192 14.96 9.21 3.16
CA SER A 192 14.22 10.43 3.54
C SER A 192 14.18 10.63 5.06
N ILE A 193 14.06 9.56 5.83
CA ILE A 193 14.12 9.62 7.30
C ILE A 193 15.49 10.12 7.74
N LEU A 194 16.58 9.54 7.20
CA LEU A 194 17.95 9.93 7.54
C LEU A 194 18.26 11.39 7.19
N VAL A 195 17.83 11.87 6.01
CA VAL A 195 18.00 13.29 5.61
C VAL A 195 17.26 14.21 6.58
N LYS A 196 16.08 13.82 7.06
CA LYS A 196 15.35 14.60 8.07
C LYS A 196 16.05 14.57 9.42
N MET A 197 16.63 13.44 9.83
CA MET A 197 17.45 13.37 11.04
C MET A 197 18.61 14.35 10.93
N ARG A 198 19.38 14.32 9.84
CA ARG A 198 20.47 15.28 9.56
C ARG A 198 20.00 16.73 9.70
N ASN A 199 18.86 17.07 9.11
CA ASN A 199 18.31 18.43 9.18
C ASN A 199 17.81 18.82 10.58
N ALA A 200 17.49 17.86 11.45
CA ALA A 200 16.89 18.12 12.75
C ALA A 200 17.92 18.17 13.89
N ILE A 201 18.86 17.22 13.92
CA ILE A 201 19.90 17.16 14.97
C ILE A 201 21.22 17.77 14.53
N GLY A 202 21.37 18.07 13.23
CA GLY A 202 22.60 18.57 12.65
C GLY A 202 23.50 17.44 12.15
N GLU A 203 24.39 17.78 11.22
CA GLU A 203 25.29 16.82 10.58
C GLU A 203 26.37 16.30 11.54
N SER A 204 27.01 17.20 12.31
CA SER A 204 28.07 16.85 13.26
C SER A 204 27.61 15.84 14.31
N GLU A 205 26.45 16.08 14.90
CA GLU A 205 25.84 15.22 15.91
C GLU A 205 25.43 13.87 15.33
N LEU A 206 24.80 13.87 14.16
CA LEU A 206 24.42 12.62 13.48
C LEU A 206 25.65 11.77 13.15
N THR A 207 26.73 12.39 12.69
CA THR A 207 28.02 11.73 12.41
C THR A 207 28.66 11.17 13.67
N ALA A 208 28.68 11.93 14.77
CA ALA A 208 29.22 11.47 16.05
C ALA A 208 28.48 10.22 16.56
N ARG A 209 27.15 10.21 16.45
CA ARG A 209 26.31 9.06 16.81
C ARG A 209 26.58 7.87 15.89
N ALA A 210 26.66 8.09 14.58
CA ALA A 210 26.97 7.02 13.63
C ALA A 210 28.33 6.37 13.91
N LYS A 211 29.37 7.17 14.20
CA LYS A 211 30.70 6.69 14.60
C LYS A 211 30.65 5.82 15.85
N LYS A 212 29.86 6.21 16.86
CA LYS A 212 29.68 5.41 18.08
C LYS A 212 29.06 4.04 17.78
N ILE A 213 28.06 3.99 16.88
CA ILE A 213 27.42 2.73 16.48
C ILE A 213 28.39 1.85 15.68
N LEU A 214 29.15 2.44 14.74
CA LEU A 214 30.16 1.73 13.96
C LEU A 214 31.30 1.19 14.83
N GLY A 215 31.73 1.95 15.84
CA GLY A 215 32.77 1.55 16.80
C GLY A 215 32.38 0.40 17.72
N ALA A 216 31.08 0.05 17.81
CA ALA A 216 30.57 -1.09 18.57
C ALA A 216 29.83 -2.06 17.63
N PRO A 217 30.55 -2.83 16.79
CA PRO A 217 29.94 -3.67 15.78
C PRO A 217 29.09 -4.79 16.42
N ARG A 218 27.78 -4.71 16.23
CA ARG A 218 26.78 -5.72 16.62
C ARG A 218 25.80 -5.89 15.47
N ARG A 219 25.20 -7.08 15.34
CA ARG A 219 24.07 -7.30 14.41
C ARG A 219 22.87 -6.49 14.90
N ARG A 220 22.49 -5.47 14.14
CA ARG A 220 21.34 -4.61 14.44
C ARG A 220 20.35 -4.63 13.28
N THR A 221 19.05 -4.54 13.56
CA THR A 221 18.02 -4.31 12.55
C THR A 221 18.04 -2.85 12.06
N THR A 222 17.33 -2.53 10.98
CA THR A 222 17.23 -1.13 10.50
C THR A 222 16.61 -0.24 11.58
N ASP A 223 15.56 -0.71 12.24
CA ASP A 223 14.85 0.04 13.27
C ASP A 223 15.73 0.28 14.51
N GLN A 224 16.54 -0.71 14.90
CA GLN A 224 17.51 -0.55 15.99
C GLN A 224 18.58 0.51 15.67
N ILE A 225 19.09 0.55 14.45
CA ILE A 225 20.05 1.59 14.03
C ILE A 225 19.40 2.98 14.09
N LEU A 226 18.17 3.11 13.58
CA LEU A 226 17.44 4.38 13.63
C LEU A 226 17.16 4.82 15.08
N ALA A 227 16.79 3.88 15.95
CA ALA A 227 16.57 4.14 17.37
C ALA A 227 17.87 4.63 18.04
N GLU A 228 19.00 3.95 17.82
CA GLU A 228 20.30 4.35 18.35
C GLU A 228 20.77 5.72 17.82
N LEU A 229 20.57 6.02 16.53
CA LEU A 229 20.85 7.35 15.97
C LEU A 229 20.00 8.45 16.61
N LEU A 230 18.78 8.12 17.03
CA LEU A 230 17.89 9.03 17.76
C LEU A 230 18.15 9.03 19.27
N LEU A 231 19.08 8.21 19.78
CA LEU A 231 19.28 7.95 21.21
C LEU A 231 18.03 7.43 21.92
N VAL A 232 17.15 6.74 21.17
CA VAL A 232 16.04 5.98 21.74
C VAL A 232 16.62 4.66 22.22
N ARG A 233 16.79 4.50 23.54
CA ARG A 233 17.21 3.23 24.12
C ARG A 233 16.12 2.17 23.84
N PRO A 234 16.47 0.99 23.32
CA PRO A 234 15.52 -0.11 23.17
C PRO A 234 15.22 -0.86 24.49
N GLU A 235 15.60 -0.30 25.64
CA GLU A 235 15.47 -0.94 26.95
C GLU A 235 14.71 -0.04 27.92
N GLN A 236 13.95 -0.70 28.80
CA GLN A 236 13.00 -0.19 29.80
C GLN A 236 11.59 0.06 29.27
N GLY A 237 10.81 -1.03 29.21
CA GLY A 237 9.39 -1.06 29.62
C GLY A 237 8.35 -0.14 28.97
N VAL A 238 8.75 0.79 28.10
CA VAL A 238 7.91 1.90 27.68
C VAL A 238 7.29 1.59 26.32
N GLU A 239 6.05 1.12 26.32
CA GLU A 239 5.25 1.10 25.09
C GLU A 239 4.80 2.53 24.77
N LEU A 240 5.40 3.14 23.74
CA LEU A 240 4.93 4.41 23.20
C LEU A 240 3.83 4.17 22.17
N ALA A 241 2.58 4.37 22.59
CA ALA A 241 1.43 4.40 21.69
C ALA A 241 1.12 5.85 21.30
N VAL A 242 1.37 6.19 20.03
CA VAL A 242 0.99 7.49 19.48
C VAL A 242 -0.40 7.39 18.86
N ARG A 243 -1.40 7.99 19.52
CA ARG A 243 -2.77 8.03 19.00
C ARG A 243 -3.22 9.46 18.74
N ARG A 244 -3.94 9.65 17.64
CA ARG A 244 -4.52 10.95 17.30
C ARG A 244 -5.89 11.07 17.95
N GLY A 245 -6.02 11.95 18.94
CA GLY A 245 -7.30 12.38 19.50
C GLY A 245 -8.01 13.41 18.61
N LYS A 246 -9.25 13.78 18.99
CA LYS A 246 -10.10 14.72 18.22
C LYS A 246 -9.50 16.13 18.11
N THR A 247 -8.82 16.62 19.15
CA THR A 247 -8.21 17.96 19.20
C THR A 247 -6.73 17.96 19.58
N ALA A 248 -6.20 16.80 20.00
CA ALA A 248 -4.83 16.65 20.46
C ALA A 248 -4.20 15.39 19.89
N MET A 249 -2.87 15.38 19.77
CA MET A 249 -2.12 14.15 19.68
C MET A 249 -1.89 13.64 21.10
N VAL A 250 -2.22 12.38 21.34
CA VAL A 250 -2.07 11.73 22.63
C VAL A 250 -0.88 10.78 22.51
N PHE A 251 0.16 11.09 23.28
CA PHE A 251 1.29 10.21 23.49
C PHE A 251 0.99 9.42 24.75
N GLU A 252 0.74 8.13 24.60
CA GLU A 252 0.47 7.23 25.71
C GLU A 252 1.74 6.42 25.97
N PHE A 253 2.31 6.65 27.14
CA PHE A 253 3.45 5.91 27.65
C PHE A 253 2.90 4.89 28.64
N LYS A 254 3.07 3.60 28.35
CA LYS A 254 2.76 2.55 29.32
C LYS A 254 4.05 2.02 29.89
N VAL A 255 4.12 1.97 31.21
CA VAL A 255 5.29 1.51 31.95
C VAL A 255 4.79 0.59 33.06
N PRO A 256 5.43 -0.59 33.25
CA PRO A 256 5.23 -1.42 34.44
C PRO A 256 5.45 -0.63 35.74
N LEU A 257 4.58 -0.80 36.74
CA LEU A 257 4.61 -0.04 38.00
C LEU A 257 5.85 -0.34 38.86
N ASP A 258 6.55 -1.43 38.60
CA ASP A 258 7.83 -1.82 39.21
C ASP A 258 9.03 -1.02 38.69
N GLU A 259 8.88 -0.29 37.57
CA GLU A 259 9.95 0.51 36.93
C GLU A 259 9.73 2.03 37.09
N THR A 260 8.69 2.47 37.81
CA THR A 260 8.29 3.90 37.84
C THR A 260 9.28 4.86 38.52
N GLU A 261 10.15 4.39 39.41
CA GLU A 261 11.12 5.27 40.08
C GLU A 261 12.29 5.67 39.16
N GLU A 262 12.67 4.85 38.19
CA GLU A 262 13.77 5.16 37.25
C GLU A 262 13.34 6.12 36.12
N LEU A 263 12.05 6.18 35.80
CA LEU A 263 11.52 7.05 34.73
C LEU A 263 11.27 8.50 35.18
N LEU A 264 11.12 8.75 36.48
CA LEU A 264 10.89 10.09 37.01
C LEU A 264 12.15 10.96 37.04
N THR A 265 13.34 10.36 36.85
CA THR A 265 14.64 11.06 36.85
C THR A 265 15.13 11.46 35.45
N GLY A 266 14.47 11.01 34.38
CA GLY A 266 14.90 11.19 32.99
C GLY A 266 14.07 12.19 32.16
N THR A 267 13.84 13.42 32.63
CA THR A 267 13.05 14.45 31.90
C THR A 267 13.52 14.70 30.45
N ASN A 268 14.81 14.49 30.18
CA ASN A 268 15.40 14.66 28.84
C ASN A 268 15.05 13.52 27.87
N GLU A 269 14.83 12.30 28.37
CA GLU A 269 14.53 11.12 27.55
C GLU A 269 13.07 11.12 27.09
N ILE A 270 12.16 11.56 27.97
CA ILE A 270 10.75 11.81 27.63
C ILE A 270 10.64 12.97 26.63
N ALA A 271 11.42 14.03 26.79
CA ALA A 271 11.43 15.16 25.86
C ALA A 271 11.85 14.75 24.44
N ALA A 272 12.85 13.87 24.30
CA ALA A 272 13.28 13.37 23.00
C ALA A 272 12.20 12.53 22.30
N LEU A 273 11.51 11.64 23.03
CA LEU A 273 10.40 10.86 22.49
C LEU A 273 9.21 11.74 22.07
N VAL A 274 8.86 12.74 22.88
CA VAL A 274 7.83 13.73 22.54
C VAL A 274 8.24 14.55 21.32
N GLN A 275 9.51 14.93 21.19
CA GLN A 275 10.02 15.72 20.07
C GLN A 275 10.00 14.94 18.75
N VAL A 276 10.39 13.66 18.74
CA VAL A 276 10.28 12.75 17.58
C VAL A 276 8.82 12.59 17.16
N ALA A 277 7.94 12.40 18.13
CA ALA A 277 6.53 12.19 17.86
C ALA A 277 5.88 13.50 17.35
N MET A 278 6.22 14.66 17.91
CA MET A 278 5.84 16.00 17.42
C MET A 278 6.38 16.30 16.01
N MET A 279 7.61 15.89 15.68
CA MET A 279 8.18 16.03 14.34
C MET A 279 7.37 15.25 13.29
N ASN A 280 6.95 14.03 13.63
CA ASN A 280 6.07 13.22 12.78
C ASN A 280 4.66 13.85 12.60
N VAL A 281 4.15 14.56 13.62
CA VAL A 281 2.88 15.30 13.55
C VAL A 281 2.98 16.53 12.63
N ARG A 282 4.05 17.33 12.78
CA ARG A 282 4.27 18.55 11.98
C ARG A 282 4.41 18.23 10.49
N PHE A 283 5.00 17.10 10.14
CA PHE A 283 5.13 16.65 8.75
C PHE A 283 3.78 16.36 8.08
N LYS A 284 2.80 15.81 8.80
CA LYS A 284 1.43 15.63 8.26
C LYS A 284 0.67 16.94 8.09
N ARG A 285 1.10 18.03 8.73
CA ARG A 285 0.45 19.35 8.65
C ARG A 285 1.01 20.26 7.56
N ASN A 286 2.27 20.03 7.16
CA ASN A 286 2.98 20.85 6.15
C ASN A 286 2.99 20.24 4.73
N ALA A 287 2.41 19.05 4.54
CA ALA A 287 2.15 18.49 3.21
C ALA A 287 0.95 19.15 2.49
N ASP A 288 0.28 20.11 3.13
CA ASP A 288 -0.82 20.91 2.59
C ASP A 288 -0.42 22.40 2.70
N SER A 289 0.37 22.87 1.73
CA SER A 289 1.04 24.18 1.75
C SER A 289 0.26 25.29 1.04
N ASP A 290 -1.06 25.40 1.27
CA ASP A 290 -1.85 26.55 0.83
C ASP A 290 -2.29 27.42 2.02
N PRO A 291 -1.67 28.60 2.23
CA PRO A 291 -1.98 29.50 3.34
C PRO A 291 -3.34 30.22 3.22
N ARG A 292 -4.08 30.08 2.09
CA ARG A 292 -5.41 30.70 1.91
C ARG A 292 -6.58 29.77 2.28
N ARG A 293 -6.32 28.51 2.63
CA ARG A 293 -7.38 27.55 3.01
C ARG A 293 -7.76 27.68 4.48
N VAL A 294 -8.91 28.28 4.74
CA VAL A 294 -9.60 28.20 6.04
C VAL A 294 -9.89 26.73 6.33
N LYS A 295 -9.17 26.16 7.30
CA LYS A 295 -9.23 24.75 7.68
C LYS A 295 -10.65 24.39 8.10
N ALA A 296 -11.36 23.61 7.28
CA ALA A 296 -12.55 22.90 7.75
C ALA A 296 -12.13 22.00 8.92
N ARG A 297 -12.69 22.25 10.11
CA ARG A 297 -12.62 21.33 11.25
C ARG A 297 -13.01 19.94 10.75
N TRP A 298 -12.10 18.99 10.89
CA TRP A 298 -12.27 17.62 10.43
C TRP A 298 -13.26 16.89 11.34
N GLY A 299 -14.55 16.98 11.02
CA GLY A 299 -15.61 16.20 11.66
C GLY A 299 -15.59 14.73 11.24
N ASP A 300 -16.38 13.92 11.92
CA ASP A 300 -16.57 12.49 11.63
C ASP A 300 -17.13 12.29 10.20
N SER A 301 -17.12 11.06 9.66
CA SER A 301 -17.64 10.78 8.31
C SER A 301 -19.10 11.22 8.11
N ALA A 302 -19.88 11.29 9.19
CA ALA A 302 -21.23 11.85 9.23
C ALA A 302 -21.22 13.38 9.07
N ASP A 303 -20.34 14.09 9.78
CA ASP A 303 -20.20 15.55 9.69
C ASP A 303 -19.72 15.96 8.30
N LYS A 304 -18.73 15.25 7.75
CA LYS A 304 -18.24 15.50 6.39
C LYS A 304 -19.31 15.25 5.34
N ARG A 305 -20.18 14.27 5.53
CA ARG A 305 -21.33 14.02 4.65
C ARG A 305 -22.36 15.15 4.76
N ALA A 306 -22.65 15.65 5.96
CA ALA A 306 -23.55 16.78 6.16
C ALA A 306 -22.98 18.07 5.54
N ILE A 307 -21.67 18.32 5.71
CA ILE A 307 -20.98 19.47 5.11
C ILE A 307 -20.94 19.34 3.58
N ALA A 308 -20.63 18.16 3.04
CA ALA A 308 -20.66 17.90 1.59
C ALA A 308 -22.04 18.23 0.99
N ARG A 309 -23.13 17.78 1.64
CA ARG A 309 -24.51 18.07 1.21
C ARG A 309 -24.82 19.57 1.23
N ARG A 310 -24.39 20.30 2.28
CA ARG A 310 -24.55 21.76 2.34
C ARG A 310 -23.76 22.48 1.26
N MET A 311 -22.52 22.07 1.00
CA MET A 311 -21.68 22.68 -0.04
C MET A 311 -22.21 22.39 -1.45
N THR A 312 -22.77 21.19 -1.69
CA THR A 312 -23.45 20.87 -2.95
C THR A 312 -24.73 21.69 -3.13
N ALA A 313 -25.54 21.85 -2.07
CA ALA A 313 -26.73 22.72 -2.11
C ALA A 313 -26.37 24.20 -2.37
N ALA A 314 -25.18 24.63 -1.94
CA ALA A 314 -24.62 25.95 -2.25
C ALA A 314 -23.99 26.05 -3.65
N GLY A 315 -24.19 25.06 -4.53
CA GLY A 315 -23.72 25.08 -5.92
C GLY A 315 -22.23 24.79 -6.13
N ARG A 316 -21.50 24.36 -5.09
CA ARG A 316 -20.07 24.03 -5.23
C ARG A 316 -19.87 22.72 -5.99
N SER A 317 -18.82 22.68 -6.81
CA SER A 317 -18.52 21.49 -7.62
C SER A 317 -18.03 20.33 -6.75
N LEU A 318 -18.31 19.09 -7.18
CA LEU A 318 -17.83 17.89 -6.48
C LEU A 318 -16.30 17.85 -6.32
N ARG A 319 -15.56 18.52 -7.21
CA ARG A 319 -14.09 18.59 -7.15
C ARG A 319 -13.63 19.52 -6.01
N GLU A 320 -14.27 20.67 -5.86
CA GLU A 320 -13.97 21.62 -4.79
C GLU A 320 -14.34 21.02 -3.43
N ILE A 321 -15.52 20.41 -3.32
CA ILE A 321 -15.97 19.77 -2.08
C ILE A 321 -15.03 18.61 -1.69
N ALA A 322 -14.59 17.81 -2.67
CA ALA A 322 -13.65 16.72 -2.45
C ALA A 322 -12.29 17.23 -1.97
N ALA A 323 -11.82 18.33 -2.56
CA ALA A 323 -10.58 18.97 -2.16
C ALA A 323 -10.69 19.60 -0.77
N ASP A 324 -11.84 20.16 -0.39
CA ASP A 324 -12.05 20.83 0.90
C ASP A 324 -12.28 19.84 2.05
N LEU A 325 -12.93 18.71 1.78
CA LEU A 325 -13.16 17.64 2.76
C LEU A 325 -12.06 16.58 2.75
N ALA A 326 -11.09 16.71 1.84
CA ALA A 326 -9.97 15.81 1.60
C ALA A 326 -10.43 14.34 1.51
N VAL A 327 -11.43 14.13 0.68
CA VAL A 327 -11.95 12.82 0.27
C VAL A 327 -12.02 12.76 -1.25
N SER A 328 -12.10 11.57 -1.84
CA SER A 328 -12.19 11.48 -3.29
C SER A 328 -13.49 12.12 -3.82
N LYS A 329 -13.45 12.69 -5.03
CA LYS A 329 -14.64 13.18 -5.76
C LYS A 329 -15.76 12.12 -5.80
N THR A 330 -15.37 10.85 -5.92
CA THR A 330 -16.29 9.70 -5.88
C THR A 330 -16.93 9.48 -4.51
N THR A 331 -16.22 9.78 -3.42
CA THR A 331 -16.76 9.72 -2.06
C THR A 331 -17.77 10.85 -1.82
N VAL A 332 -17.48 12.07 -2.31
CA VAL A 332 -18.44 13.20 -2.26
C VAL A 332 -19.67 12.92 -3.10
N ALA A 333 -19.49 12.40 -4.32
CA ALA A 333 -20.60 11.99 -5.19
C ALA A 333 -21.48 10.96 -4.46
N ARG A 334 -20.91 9.97 -3.78
CA ARG A 334 -21.66 8.98 -2.99
C ARG A 334 -22.40 9.58 -1.80
N TRP A 335 -21.82 10.58 -1.14
CA TRP A 335 -22.42 11.26 0.01
C TRP A 335 -23.59 12.18 -0.34
N THR A 336 -23.56 12.72 -1.56
CA THR A 336 -24.51 13.70 -2.09
C THR A 336 -25.57 13.05 -2.99
N ALA A 337 -25.27 11.91 -3.62
CA ALA A 337 -26.22 11.09 -4.38
C ALA A 337 -27.25 10.35 -3.50
N GLY A 338 -27.25 10.55 -2.19
CA GLY A 338 -28.24 10.00 -1.28
C GLY A 338 -29.55 10.78 -1.29
N GLN A 339 -30.37 10.57 -2.34
CA GLN A 339 -31.83 10.52 -2.19
C GLN A 339 -32.34 9.17 -2.72
N LYS A 340 -32.98 8.44 -1.78
CA LYS A 340 -33.75 7.19 -1.90
C LYS A 340 -32.97 5.90 -2.14
N GLN A 341 -32.67 5.20 -1.05
CA GLN A 341 -33.61 4.20 -0.53
C GLN A 341 -33.74 4.38 0.98
#